data_AF-F2QQP3-F1
#
_entry.id   AF-F2QQP3-F1
#
_cell.length_a   1.000
_cell.length_b   1.000
_cell.length_c   1.000
_cell.angle_alpha   90.00
_cell.angle_beta   90.00
_cell.angle_gamma   90.00
#
_symmetry.space_group_name_H-M   'P 1'
#
loop_
_entity.id
_entity.type
_entity.pdbx_description
1 polymer ?
#
loop_
_entity_poly.entity_id
_entity_poly.type
_entity_poly.pdbx_seq_one_letter_code
_entity_poly.pdbx_strand_id
1 'polypeptide(L)'
;MDNTATYEQHLGIINSLAKRLSSISRLALRELVILLLPLVVLMLGQLIYLFSPSEEVNNYFTDKRNLVNMVFVKNGWGWNLIIFTIFCVAKLRKGVKIKPVTIVRLALITGWWWVFTQWCFGLPIMDRLFVFTGGKCSNIPTIQAERYIQRFPAFREFFSKKDSEPLVQEAIISSSTCRSIKGEWTGGHDPSGHVFLLSISWIFLMIELTHSLAHEVNIVQHHTNVFKRLLLTIRKRQFTQALQVLGDYPEILVLCLCFLWTWMLLMTGIYFHSMSEKLFGLFWSYLGIMTVYIAPRFMKKES
;
A
#
# COMPACT_ATOMS: atom_id res chain seq x y z
N MET A 1 23.13 15.98 36.04
CA MET A 1 23.81 15.63 34.76
C MET A 1 22.95 16.18 33.66
N ASP A 2 23.51 17.08 32.85
CA ASP A 2 22.78 17.79 31.80
C ASP A 2 22.59 16.87 30.59
N ASN A 3 21.39 16.34 30.44
CA ASN A 3 21.03 15.44 29.33
C ASN A 3 21.01 16.16 27.98
N THR A 4 21.10 17.49 27.96
CA THR A 4 21.09 18.31 26.73
C THR A 4 22.33 18.04 25.88
N ALA A 5 23.51 17.93 26.50
CA ALA A 5 24.76 17.64 25.79
C ALA A 5 24.74 16.26 25.13
N THR A 6 24.23 15.24 25.84
CA THR A 6 24.07 13.88 25.30
C THR A 6 23.06 13.86 24.14
N TYR A 7 21.97 14.62 24.26
CA TYR A 7 20.95 14.74 23.22
C TYR A 7 21.50 15.40 21.95
N GLU A 8 22.23 16.51 22.09
CA GLU A 8 22.88 17.19 20.97
C GLU A 8 23.92 16.31 20.30
N GLN A 9 24.69 15.54 21.06
CA GLN A 9 25.64 14.56 20.52
C GLN A 9 24.92 13.48 19.69
N HIS A 10 23.85 12.88 20.22
CA HIS A 10 23.06 11.86 19.50
C HIS A 10 22.42 12.43 18.24
N LEU A 11 21.86 13.65 18.31
CA LEU A 11 21.34 14.38 17.15
C LEU A 11 22.43 14.64 16.11
N GLY A 12 23.63 15.01 16.54
CA GLY A 12 24.79 15.21 15.66
C GLY A 12 25.15 13.93 14.91
N ILE A 13 25.19 12.79 15.61
CA ILE A 13 25.45 11.46 15.01
C ILE A 13 24.36 11.13 13.98
N ILE A 14 23.07 11.24 14.36
CA ILE A 14 21.94 10.97 13.47
C ILE A 14 22.00 11.86 12.22
N ASN A 15 22.26 13.16 12.39
CA ASN A 15 22.38 14.09 11.28
C ASN A 15 23.56 13.77 10.36
N SER A 16 24.70 13.34 10.92
CA SER A 16 25.88 12.95 10.13
C SER A 16 25.61 11.69 9.29
N LEU A 17 24.96 10.69 9.88
CA LEU A 17 24.55 9.46 9.21
C LEU A 17 23.50 9.76 8.14
N ALA A 18 22.50 10.60 8.45
CA ALA A 18 21.49 11.03 7.51
C ALA A 18 22.09 11.78 6.31
N LYS A 19 23.06 12.67 6.54
CA LYS A 19 23.77 13.38 5.45
C LYS A 19 24.56 12.41 4.57
N ARG A 20 25.26 11.44 5.17
CA ARG A 20 26.01 10.42 4.43
C ARG A 20 25.09 9.51 3.62
N LEU A 21 23.97 9.07 4.19
CA LEU A 21 22.98 8.27 3.49
C LEU A 21 22.32 9.07 2.36
N SER A 22 22.04 10.35 2.61
CA SER A 22 21.47 11.28 1.63
C SER A 22 22.39 11.50 0.44
N SER A 23 23.71 11.65 0.65
CA SER A 23 24.65 11.84 -0.47
C SER A 23 24.75 10.61 -1.36
N ILE A 24 24.71 9.41 -0.78
CA ILE A 24 24.80 8.14 -1.52
C ILE A 24 23.49 7.83 -2.25
N SER A 25 22.35 7.97 -1.56
CA SER A 25 21.04 7.57 -2.09
C SER A 25 20.30 8.67 -2.84
N ARG A 26 20.77 9.93 -2.79
CA ARG A 26 20.07 11.14 -3.27
C ARG A 26 18.65 11.29 -2.68
N LEU A 27 18.42 10.75 -1.48
CA LEU A 27 17.17 10.85 -0.72
C LEU A 27 17.26 11.94 0.34
N ALA A 28 16.20 12.73 0.48
CA ALA A 28 16.07 13.63 1.62
C ALA A 28 15.69 12.84 2.90
N LEU A 29 16.06 13.34 4.08
CA LEU A 29 15.72 12.70 5.37
C LEU A 29 14.21 12.41 5.50
N ARG A 30 13.35 13.33 5.05
CA ARG A 30 11.89 13.13 5.03
C ARG A 30 11.47 11.94 4.16
N GLU A 31 12.11 11.75 3.01
CA GLU A 31 11.80 10.63 2.10
C GLU A 31 12.26 9.30 2.71
N LEU A 32 13.38 9.30 3.44
CA LEU A 32 13.84 8.14 4.20
C LEU A 32 12.82 7.74 5.28
N VAL A 33 12.31 8.70 6.05
CA VAL A 33 11.27 8.45 7.07
C VAL A 33 10.01 7.87 6.43
N ILE A 34 9.57 8.44 5.31
CA ILE A 34 8.43 7.95 4.54
C ILE A 34 8.64 6.49 4.10
N LEU A 35 9.82 6.17 3.58
CA LEU A 35 10.14 4.82 3.11
C LEU A 35 10.25 3.82 4.27
N LEU A 36 10.79 4.23 5.42
CA LEU A 36 10.97 3.34 6.57
C LEU A 36 9.67 3.03 7.31
N LEU A 37 8.70 3.94 7.30
CA LEU A 37 7.50 3.79 8.12
C LEU A 37 6.70 2.50 7.84
N PRO A 38 6.42 2.08 6.59
CA PRO A 38 5.74 0.81 6.32
C PRO A 38 6.46 -0.41 6.91
N LEU A 39 7.79 -0.46 6.83
CA LEU A 39 8.58 -1.54 7.43
C LEU A 39 8.43 -1.54 8.96
N VAL A 40 8.56 -0.38 9.60
CA VAL A 40 8.42 -0.25 11.06
C VAL A 40 7.02 -0.69 11.51
N VAL A 41 5.98 -0.31 10.78
CA VAL A 41 4.58 -0.67 11.09
C VAL A 41 4.35 -2.18 10.94
N LEU A 42 4.93 -2.82 9.92
CA LEU A 42 4.85 -4.28 9.76
C LEU A 42 5.58 -5.02 10.88
N MET A 43 6.79 -4.55 11.25
CA MET A 43 7.54 -5.14 12.36
C MET A 43 6.80 -4.97 13.67
N LEU A 44 6.18 -3.80 13.91
CA LEU A 44 5.31 -3.58 15.06
C LEU A 44 4.11 -4.53 15.07
N GLY A 45 3.44 -4.72 13.93
CA GLY A 45 2.33 -5.67 13.81
C GLY A 45 2.75 -7.10 14.14
N GLN A 46 3.94 -7.52 13.72
CA GLN A 46 4.47 -8.84 14.07
C GLN A 46 4.82 -8.95 15.55
N LEU A 47 5.40 -7.92 16.15
CA LEU A 47 5.65 -7.90 17.60
C LEU A 47 4.34 -8.03 18.36
N ILE A 48 3.30 -7.28 17.99
CA ILE A 48 1.98 -7.40 18.60
C ILE A 48 1.44 -8.83 18.45
N TYR A 49 1.53 -9.43 17.26
CA TYR A 49 1.09 -10.82 17.06
C TYR A 49 1.82 -11.83 17.96
N LEU A 50 3.12 -11.63 18.19
CA LEU A 50 3.93 -12.54 19.01
C LEU A 50 3.72 -12.39 20.52
N PHE A 51 3.33 -11.20 20.98
CA PHE A 51 3.22 -10.88 22.41
C PHE A 51 1.79 -10.73 22.92
N SER A 52 0.79 -10.58 22.05
CA SER A 52 -0.61 -10.49 22.44
C SER A 52 -1.31 -11.86 22.45
N PRO A 53 -2.23 -12.10 23.40
CA PRO A 53 -3.07 -13.28 23.40
C PRO A 53 -3.99 -13.31 22.16
N SER A 54 -4.39 -14.52 21.76
CA SER A 54 -5.20 -14.73 20.54
C SER A 54 -6.53 -14.00 20.53
N GLU A 55 -7.10 -13.69 21.70
CA GLU A 55 -8.37 -12.95 21.82
C GLU A 55 -8.22 -11.47 21.42
N GLU A 56 -7.07 -10.86 21.71
CA GLU A 56 -6.79 -9.47 21.31
C GLU A 56 -6.46 -9.36 19.82
N VAL A 57 -5.79 -10.39 19.29
CA VAL A 57 -5.41 -10.51 17.88
C VAL A 57 -6.64 -10.72 16.99
N ASN A 58 -7.64 -11.46 17.45
CA ASN A 58 -8.90 -11.69 16.73
C ASN A 58 -9.93 -10.63 17.09
N ASN A 59 -9.90 -9.51 16.37
CA ASN A 59 -10.78 -8.36 16.62
C ASN A 59 -11.47 -7.91 15.33
N TYR A 60 -12.35 -6.92 15.45
CA TYR A 60 -13.09 -6.37 14.31
C TYR A 60 -12.18 -5.94 13.15
N PHE A 61 -11.02 -5.35 13.42
CA PHE A 61 -10.14 -4.81 12.38
C PHE A 61 -9.27 -5.88 11.71
N THR A 62 -9.06 -7.03 12.35
CA THR A 62 -8.38 -8.19 11.75
C THR A 62 -9.33 -9.10 10.97
N ASP A 63 -10.65 -8.93 11.09
CA ASP A 63 -11.61 -9.63 10.22
C ASP A 63 -11.60 -9.06 8.80
N LYS A 64 -11.33 -9.90 7.80
CA LYS A 64 -11.38 -9.55 6.36
C LYS A 64 -12.73 -9.01 5.87
N ARG A 65 -13.82 -9.20 6.62
CA ARG A 65 -15.19 -8.76 6.31
C ARG A 65 -15.56 -7.43 6.97
N ASN A 66 -14.65 -6.83 7.73
CA ASN A 66 -14.92 -5.55 8.38
C ASN A 66 -15.17 -4.43 7.34
N LEU A 67 -15.94 -3.41 7.75
CA LEU A 67 -16.38 -2.34 6.85
C LEU A 67 -15.20 -1.59 6.24
N VAL A 68 -14.16 -1.34 7.04
CA VAL A 68 -12.97 -0.62 6.60
C VAL A 68 -12.26 -1.40 5.50
N ASN A 69 -12.07 -2.70 5.68
CA ASN A 69 -11.45 -3.55 4.67
C ASN A 69 -12.29 -3.64 3.39
N MET A 70 -13.60 -3.86 3.55
CA MET A 70 -14.53 -4.04 2.44
C MET A 70 -14.67 -2.78 1.57
N VAL A 71 -14.72 -1.59 2.17
CA VAL A 71 -14.95 -0.33 1.47
C VAL A 71 -13.64 0.32 1.03
N PHE A 72 -12.65 0.40 1.93
CA PHE A 72 -11.44 1.15 1.68
C PHE A 72 -10.34 0.27 1.10
N VAL A 73 -9.93 -0.78 1.81
CA VAL A 73 -8.70 -1.51 1.43
C VAL A 73 -8.87 -2.28 0.12
N LYS A 74 -9.99 -2.98 -0.07
CA LYS A 74 -10.27 -3.70 -1.34
C LYS A 74 -10.28 -2.79 -2.56
N ASN A 75 -10.69 -1.53 -2.39
CA ASN A 75 -10.70 -0.52 -3.44
C ASN A 75 -9.61 0.54 -3.23
N GLY A 76 -8.52 0.19 -2.53
CA GLY A 76 -7.58 1.18 -1.98
C GLY A 76 -6.95 2.06 -3.04
N TRP A 77 -6.60 1.49 -4.20
CA TRP A 77 -6.06 2.26 -5.31
C TRP A 77 -7.05 3.31 -5.85
N GLY A 78 -8.34 2.97 -5.93
CA GLY A 78 -9.39 3.90 -6.34
C GLY A 78 -9.50 5.10 -5.39
N TRP A 79 -9.42 4.86 -4.08
CA TRP A 79 -9.41 5.94 -3.09
C TRP A 79 -8.19 6.85 -3.20
N ASN A 80 -7.01 6.29 -3.50
CA ASN A 80 -5.82 7.11 -3.78
C ASN A 80 -6.05 8.02 -4.98
N LEU A 81 -6.58 7.48 -6.09
CA LEU A 81 -6.85 8.27 -7.30
C LEU A 81 -7.85 9.40 -7.02
N ILE A 82 -8.93 9.12 -6.29
CA ILE A 82 -9.95 10.11 -5.95
C ILE A 82 -9.34 11.23 -5.08
N ILE A 83 -8.71 10.88 -3.97
CA ILE A 83 -8.17 11.88 -3.03
C ILE A 83 -7.01 12.66 -3.67
N PHE A 84 -6.14 12.00 -4.43
CA PHE A 84 -5.05 12.67 -5.14
C PHE A 84 -5.57 13.61 -6.23
N THR A 85 -6.66 13.23 -6.92
CA THR A 85 -7.31 14.11 -7.90
C THR A 85 -7.92 15.34 -7.21
N ILE A 86 -8.64 15.16 -6.09
CA ILE A 86 -9.17 16.28 -5.30
C ILE A 86 -8.05 17.24 -4.88
N PHE A 87 -6.94 16.69 -4.39
CA PHE A 87 -5.75 17.46 -4.03
C PHE A 87 -5.17 18.26 -5.20
N CYS A 88 -5.00 17.65 -6.37
CA CYS A 88 -4.51 18.33 -7.57
C CYS A 88 -5.48 19.42 -8.05
N VAL A 89 -6.79 19.15 -8.08
CA VAL A 89 -7.82 20.12 -8.49
C VAL A 89 -7.86 21.31 -7.55
N ALA A 90 -7.81 21.09 -6.23
CA ALA A 90 -7.80 22.16 -5.24
C ALA A 90 -6.56 23.06 -5.39
N LYS A 91 -5.40 22.48 -5.70
CA LYS A 91 -4.19 23.24 -6.02
C LYS A 91 -4.30 24.09 -7.27
N LEU A 92 -4.86 23.53 -8.34
CA LEU A 92 -5.10 24.26 -9.59
C LEU A 92 -6.05 25.44 -9.36
N ARG A 93 -7.09 25.27 -8.54
CA ARG A 93 -8.02 26.36 -8.15
C ARG A 93 -7.31 27.49 -7.40
N LYS A 94 -6.28 27.18 -6.63
CA LYS A 94 -5.41 28.16 -5.95
C LYS A 94 -4.33 28.77 -6.86
N GLY A 95 -4.35 28.47 -8.16
CA GLY A 95 -3.36 28.98 -9.13
C GLY A 95 -2.01 28.26 -9.11
N VAL A 96 -1.88 27.15 -8.37
CA VAL A 96 -0.64 26.38 -8.30
C VAL A 96 -0.57 25.42 -9.50
N LYS A 97 0.44 25.61 -10.36
CA LYS A 97 0.67 24.74 -11.52
C LYS A 97 1.14 23.34 -11.09
N ILE A 98 0.51 22.30 -11.63
CA ILE A 98 0.94 20.92 -11.44
C ILE A 98 2.07 20.61 -12.43
N LYS A 99 3.20 20.09 -11.93
CA LYS A 99 4.33 19.72 -12.79
C LYS A 99 3.96 18.47 -13.59
N PRO A 100 4.26 18.39 -14.91
CA PRO A 100 3.96 17.21 -15.73
C PRO A 100 4.54 15.90 -15.16
N VAL A 101 5.70 15.98 -14.50
CA VAL A 101 6.33 14.83 -13.83
C VAL A 101 5.44 14.18 -12.78
N THR A 102 4.57 14.93 -12.09
CA THR A 102 3.63 14.39 -11.10
C THR A 102 2.59 13.49 -11.77
N ILE A 103 2.10 13.88 -12.95
CA ILE A 103 1.14 13.06 -13.72
C ILE A 103 1.82 11.81 -14.28
N VAL A 104 3.06 11.95 -14.78
CA VAL A 104 3.86 10.81 -15.24
C VAL A 104 4.10 9.81 -14.10
N ARG A 105 4.47 10.28 -12.90
CA ARG A 105 4.65 9.42 -11.72
C ARG A 105 3.36 8.70 -11.33
N LEU A 106 2.23 9.41 -11.30
CA LEU A 106 0.92 8.81 -11.05
C LEU A 106 0.61 7.69 -12.05
N ALA A 107 0.84 7.95 -13.34
CA ALA A 107 0.62 6.97 -14.40
C ALA A 107 1.54 5.75 -14.25
N LEU A 108 2.83 5.96 -13.97
CA LEU A 108 3.80 4.87 -13.79
C LEU A 108 3.50 4.02 -12.55
N ILE A 109 3.18 4.64 -11.41
CA ILE A 109 2.81 3.89 -10.19
C ILE A 109 1.47 3.17 -10.38
N THR A 110 0.49 3.79 -11.05
CA THR A 110 -0.78 3.12 -11.39
C THR A 110 -0.55 1.92 -12.31
N GLY A 111 0.32 2.08 -13.31
CA GLY A 111 0.75 0.98 -14.18
C GLY A 111 1.43 -0.14 -13.39
N TRP A 112 2.31 0.20 -12.45
CA TRP A 112 2.96 -0.78 -11.58
C TRP A 112 1.96 -1.55 -10.70
N TRP A 113 1.04 -0.85 -10.05
CA TRP A 113 -0.04 -1.47 -9.28
C TRP A 113 -0.90 -2.40 -10.16
N TRP A 114 -1.24 -1.96 -11.38
CA TRP A 114 -2.00 -2.76 -12.33
C TRP A 114 -1.25 -4.04 -12.71
N VAL A 115 0.02 -3.93 -13.11
CA VAL A 115 0.84 -5.08 -13.50
C VAL A 115 1.01 -6.07 -12.33
N PHE A 116 1.15 -5.56 -11.11
CA PHE A 116 1.35 -6.41 -9.94
C PHE A 116 0.07 -7.16 -9.52
N THR A 117 -1.08 -6.50 -9.56
CA THR A 117 -2.34 -7.00 -8.96
C THR A 117 -3.41 -7.44 -9.97
N GLN A 118 -3.38 -6.91 -11.19
CA GLN A 118 -4.40 -7.13 -12.22
C GLN A 118 -3.87 -7.97 -13.37
N TRP A 119 -4.78 -8.36 -14.26
CA TRP A 119 -4.44 -9.11 -15.46
C TRP A 119 -3.45 -8.33 -16.34
N CYS A 120 -2.30 -8.94 -16.61
CA CYS A 120 -1.26 -8.39 -17.45
C CYS A 120 -0.66 -9.54 -18.28
N PHE A 121 -1.08 -9.66 -19.54
CA PHE A 121 -0.63 -10.71 -20.46
C PHE A 121 -0.66 -12.13 -19.84
N GLY A 122 -1.75 -12.46 -19.14
CA GLY A 122 -1.88 -13.68 -18.33
C GLY A 122 -2.05 -13.37 -16.84
N LEU A 123 -1.48 -14.21 -15.98
CA LEU A 123 -1.57 -14.06 -14.53
C LEU A 123 -0.92 -12.73 -14.07
N PRO A 124 -1.48 -12.03 -13.07
CA PRO A 124 -0.79 -10.94 -12.36
C PRO A 124 0.58 -11.39 -11.83
N ILE A 125 1.53 -10.47 -11.62
CA ILE A 125 2.86 -10.83 -11.07
C ILE A 125 2.72 -11.61 -9.75
N MET A 126 1.83 -11.18 -8.86
CA MET A 126 1.59 -11.85 -7.57
C MET A 126 1.16 -13.32 -7.76
N ASP A 127 0.19 -13.60 -8.63
CA ASP A 127 -0.28 -14.95 -8.93
C ASP A 127 0.80 -15.78 -9.66
N ARG A 128 1.62 -15.16 -10.53
CA ARG A 128 2.76 -15.84 -11.17
C ARG A 128 3.80 -16.28 -10.15
N LEU A 129 4.13 -15.42 -9.18
CA LEU A 129 5.08 -15.75 -8.12
C LEU A 129 4.56 -16.92 -7.28
N PHE A 130 3.27 -16.92 -6.94
CA PHE A 130 2.64 -18.01 -6.22
C PHE A 130 2.75 -19.34 -6.98
N VAL A 131 2.35 -19.36 -8.25
CA VAL A 131 2.42 -20.57 -9.08
C VAL A 131 3.87 -21.03 -9.29
N PHE A 132 4.78 -20.09 -9.57
CA PHE A 132 6.19 -20.40 -9.80
C PHE A 132 6.88 -21.02 -8.57
N THR A 133 6.44 -20.63 -7.38
CA THR A 133 6.92 -21.20 -6.11
C THR A 133 6.21 -22.49 -5.71
N GLY A 134 5.48 -23.11 -6.63
CA GLY A 134 4.81 -24.41 -6.45
C GLY A 134 3.37 -24.32 -5.94
N GLY A 135 2.76 -23.14 -5.97
CA GLY A 135 1.37 -22.94 -5.58
C GLY A 135 0.38 -23.39 -6.65
N LYS A 136 -0.79 -23.88 -6.22
CA LYS A 136 -1.86 -24.35 -7.10
C LYS A 136 -3.24 -24.09 -6.52
N CYS A 137 -4.26 -24.08 -7.38
CA CYS A 137 -5.64 -24.13 -6.96
C CYS A 137 -6.02 -25.60 -6.75
N SER A 138 -6.17 -26.04 -5.51
CA SER A 138 -6.54 -27.41 -5.14
C SER A 138 -8.02 -27.54 -4.81
N ASN A 139 -8.49 -28.76 -4.55
CA ASN A 139 -9.83 -29.03 -4.01
C ASN A 139 -10.97 -28.43 -4.86
N ILE A 140 -10.76 -28.34 -6.18
CA ILE A 140 -11.77 -27.83 -7.11
C ILE A 140 -12.82 -28.93 -7.33
N PRO A 141 -14.11 -28.66 -7.07
CA PRO A 141 -15.15 -29.64 -7.35
C PRO A 141 -15.22 -29.94 -8.85
N THR A 142 -15.18 -31.22 -9.24
CA THR A 142 -15.11 -31.65 -10.65
C THR A 142 -16.20 -31.01 -11.52
N ILE A 143 -17.43 -30.91 -11.02
CA ILE A 143 -18.55 -30.26 -11.72
C ILE A 143 -18.24 -28.78 -12.05
N GLN A 144 -17.58 -28.06 -11.15
CA GLN A 144 -17.23 -26.66 -11.38
C GLN A 144 -16.06 -26.51 -12.36
N ALA A 145 -15.05 -27.38 -12.24
CA ALA A 145 -13.94 -27.41 -13.18
C ALA A 145 -14.41 -27.73 -14.60
N GLU A 146 -15.26 -28.75 -14.78
CA GLU A 146 -15.81 -29.13 -16.09
C GLU A 146 -16.65 -28.02 -16.71
N ARG A 147 -17.52 -27.35 -15.93
CA ARG A 147 -18.26 -26.17 -16.40
C ARG A 147 -17.33 -25.05 -16.85
N TYR A 148 -16.25 -24.81 -16.11
CA TYR A 148 -15.28 -23.78 -16.45
C TYR A 148 -14.52 -24.12 -17.74
N ILE A 149 -14.03 -25.35 -17.88
CA ILE A 149 -13.35 -25.85 -19.08
C ILE A 149 -14.29 -25.84 -20.29
N GLN A 150 -15.56 -26.21 -20.12
CA GLN A 150 -16.55 -26.14 -21.21
C GLN A 150 -16.74 -24.71 -21.70
N ARG A 151 -16.77 -23.74 -20.78
CA ARG A 151 -16.88 -22.32 -21.10
C ARG A 151 -15.59 -21.75 -21.71
N PHE A 152 -14.43 -22.25 -21.28
CA PHE A 152 -13.12 -21.79 -21.71
C PHE A 152 -12.21 -22.98 -22.08
N PRO A 153 -12.38 -23.57 -23.27
CA PRO A 153 -11.69 -24.81 -23.65
C PRO A 153 -10.15 -24.70 -23.63
N ALA A 154 -9.61 -23.51 -23.91
CA ALA A 154 -8.19 -23.22 -23.88
C ALA A 154 -7.55 -23.45 -22.49
N PHE A 155 -8.35 -23.48 -21.42
CA PHE A 155 -7.81 -23.69 -20.08
C PHE A 155 -7.68 -25.17 -19.68
N ARG A 156 -8.14 -26.11 -20.52
CA ARG A 156 -8.14 -27.56 -20.21
C ARG A 156 -6.78 -28.07 -19.75
N GLU A 157 -5.70 -27.61 -20.40
CA GLU A 157 -4.33 -28.05 -20.11
C GLU A 157 -3.84 -27.62 -18.72
N PHE A 158 -4.45 -26.61 -18.12
CA PHE A 158 -4.09 -26.15 -16.78
C PHE A 158 -4.79 -26.92 -15.66
N PHE A 159 -5.76 -27.79 -15.98
CA PHE A 159 -6.46 -28.63 -15.01
C PHE A 159 -5.91 -30.04 -15.02
N SER A 160 -5.70 -30.60 -13.82
CA SER A 160 -5.29 -31.98 -13.62
C SER A 160 -6.21 -32.67 -12.61
N LYS A 161 -6.39 -33.98 -12.77
CA LYS A 161 -7.09 -34.80 -11.76
C LYS A 161 -6.14 -35.09 -10.61
N LYS A 162 -6.68 -35.10 -9.40
CA LYS A 162 -5.93 -35.53 -8.22
C LYS A 162 -6.01 -37.06 -8.13
N ASP A 163 -4.88 -37.75 -8.25
CA ASP A 163 -4.83 -39.23 -8.35
C ASP A 163 -5.52 -39.96 -7.19
N SER A 164 -5.54 -39.34 -6.01
CA SER A 164 -6.12 -39.93 -4.79
C SER A 164 -7.64 -39.71 -4.64
N GLU A 165 -8.24 -38.76 -5.36
CA GLU A 165 -9.66 -38.37 -5.21
C GLU A 165 -10.26 -37.97 -6.57
N PRO A 166 -11.01 -38.86 -7.26
CA PRO A 166 -11.47 -38.62 -8.63
C PRO A 166 -12.53 -37.50 -8.74
N LEU A 167 -13.11 -37.06 -7.62
CA LEU A 167 -14.09 -35.97 -7.57
C LEU A 167 -13.43 -34.58 -7.43
N VAL A 168 -12.11 -34.52 -7.31
CA VAL A 168 -11.34 -33.29 -7.06
C VAL A 168 -10.35 -33.04 -8.19
N GLN A 169 -10.27 -31.78 -8.61
CA GLN A 169 -9.28 -31.31 -9.58
C GLN A 169 -8.33 -30.28 -8.95
N GLU A 170 -7.17 -30.15 -9.55
CA GLU A 170 -6.19 -29.12 -9.27
C GLU A 170 -5.92 -28.31 -10.54
N ALA A 171 -5.61 -27.02 -10.40
CA ALA A 171 -5.34 -26.19 -11.55
C ALA A 171 -4.29 -25.10 -11.32
N ILE A 172 -3.54 -24.77 -12.37
CA ILE A 172 -2.62 -23.63 -12.44
C ILE A 172 -3.35 -22.45 -13.08
N ILE A 173 -4.04 -21.68 -12.24
CA ILE A 173 -4.93 -20.58 -12.64
C ILE A 173 -4.76 -19.39 -11.69
N SER A 174 -5.36 -18.25 -12.01
CA SER A 174 -5.32 -17.09 -11.11
C SER A 174 -6.07 -17.33 -9.81
N SER A 175 -5.69 -16.59 -8.77
CA SER A 175 -6.34 -16.64 -7.46
C SER A 175 -7.80 -16.21 -7.53
N SER A 176 -8.13 -15.27 -8.43
CA SER A 176 -9.50 -14.85 -8.71
C SER A 176 -10.35 -15.96 -9.33
N THR A 177 -9.80 -16.67 -10.33
CA THR A 177 -10.49 -17.80 -10.97
C THR A 177 -10.65 -18.95 -9.99
N CYS A 178 -9.61 -19.27 -9.23
CA CYS A 178 -9.65 -20.31 -8.19
C CYS A 178 -10.81 -20.10 -7.21
N ARG A 179 -10.94 -18.87 -6.69
CA ARG A 179 -12.07 -18.49 -5.81
C ARG A 179 -13.43 -18.59 -6.51
N SER A 180 -13.51 -18.24 -7.79
CA SER A 180 -14.77 -18.28 -8.56
C SER A 180 -15.32 -19.70 -8.78
N ILE A 181 -14.43 -20.69 -8.85
CA ILE A 181 -14.78 -22.11 -9.02
C ILE A 181 -14.76 -22.90 -7.69
N LYS A 182 -14.72 -22.16 -6.56
CA LYS A 182 -14.64 -22.69 -5.18
C LYS A 182 -13.47 -23.65 -4.95
N GLY A 183 -12.35 -23.44 -5.64
CA GLY A 183 -11.10 -24.09 -5.30
C GLY A 183 -10.42 -23.42 -4.11
N GLU A 184 -9.46 -24.12 -3.54
CA GLU A 184 -8.63 -23.67 -2.44
C GLU A 184 -7.24 -23.27 -2.95
N TRP A 185 -6.75 -22.12 -2.50
CA TRP A 185 -5.44 -21.60 -2.90
C TRP A 185 -4.38 -22.16 -1.93
N THR A 186 -3.60 -23.16 -2.36
CA THR A 186 -2.71 -23.91 -1.47
C THR A 186 -1.29 -24.10 -2.03
N GLY A 187 -0.32 -24.27 -1.12
CA GLY A 187 1.10 -24.31 -1.45
C GLY A 187 1.66 -22.91 -1.71
N GLY A 188 2.70 -22.81 -2.53
CA GLY A 188 3.25 -21.55 -3.05
C GLY A 188 3.68 -20.51 -2.01
N HIS A 189 4.25 -19.42 -2.50
CA HIS A 189 4.50 -18.22 -1.74
C HIS A 189 3.57 -17.13 -2.27
N ASP A 190 2.61 -16.66 -1.46
CA ASP A 190 1.61 -15.68 -1.87
C ASP A 190 2.00 -14.27 -1.35
N PRO A 191 2.64 -13.42 -2.16
CA PRO A 191 3.06 -12.10 -1.70
C PRO A 191 1.84 -11.31 -1.23
N SER A 192 1.94 -10.65 -0.08
CA SER A 192 0.78 -9.94 0.46
C SER A 192 0.42 -8.72 -0.40
N GLY A 193 -0.64 -8.86 -1.21
CA GLY A 193 -1.18 -7.77 -2.02
C GLY A 193 -1.67 -6.59 -1.19
N HIS A 194 -2.12 -6.82 0.05
CA HIS A 194 -2.51 -5.76 0.98
C HIS A 194 -1.29 -4.96 1.45
N VAL A 195 -0.21 -5.63 1.85
CA VAL A 195 1.05 -4.93 2.21
C VAL A 195 1.58 -4.14 1.04
N PHE A 196 1.61 -4.72 -0.16
CA PHE A 196 1.99 -4.03 -1.38
C PHE A 196 1.17 -2.75 -1.61
N LEU A 197 -0.16 -2.90 -1.65
CA LEU A 197 -1.10 -1.83 -1.96
C LEU A 197 -1.02 -0.72 -0.92
N LEU A 198 -1.12 -1.04 0.37
CA LEU A 198 -1.13 -0.03 1.44
C LEU A 198 0.20 0.72 1.53
N SER A 199 1.33 0.01 1.38
CA SER A 199 2.67 0.62 1.42
C SER A 199 2.89 1.54 0.22
N ILE A 200 2.57 1.10 -1.01
CA ILE A 200 2.78 1.94 -2.20
C ILE A 200 1.86 3.16 -2.19
N SER A 201 0.62 3.00 -1.69
CA SER A 201 -0.36 4.07 -1.52
C SER A 201 0.14 5.15 -0.56
N TRP A 202 0.62 4.73 0.62
CA TRP A 202 1.22 5.61 1.61
C TRP A 202 2.36 6.40 0.97
N ILE A 203 3.38 5.69 0.48
CA ILE A 203 4.64 6.28 -0.01
C ILE A 203 4.37 7.28 -1.13
N PHE A 204 3.55 6.89 -2.11
CA PHE A 204 3.15 7.77 -3.21
C PHE A 204 2.51 9.07 -2.70
N LEU A 205 1.44 8.96 -1.91
CA LEU A 205 0.66 10.12 -1.47
C LEU A 205 1.50 11.13 -0.68
N MET A 206 2.39 10.63 0.17
CA MET A 206 3.13 11.47 1.08
C MET A 206 4.43 12.01 0.47
N ILE A 207 5.04 11.32 -0.49
CA ILE A 207 6.09 11.94 -1.31
C ILE A 207 5.49 13.11 -2.11
N GLU A 208 4.34 12.93 -2.77
CA GLU A 208 3.71 14.02 -3.52
C GLU A 208 3.23 15.16 -2.60
N LEU A 209 2.69 14.84 -1.42
CA LEU A 209 2.34 15.82 -0.39
C LEU A 209 3.56 16.61 0.09
N THR A 210 4.68 15.95 0.39
CA THR A 210 5.89 16.64 0.86
C THR A 210 6.58 17.45 -0.23
N HIS A 211 6.56 17.00 -1.49
CA HIS A 211 7.05 17.81 -2.62
C HIS A 211 6.20 19.06 -2.81
N SER A 212 4.90 18.95 -2.54
CA SER A 212 3.97 20.07 -2.52
C SER A 212 4.24 21.08 -1.42
N LEU A 213 4.53 20.61 -0.20
CA LEU A 213 4.68 21.44 1.00
C LEU A 213 6.13 21.88 1.25
N ALA A 214 7.07 21.56 0.36
CA ALA A 214 8.51 21.73 0.59
C ALA A 214 8.95 23.17 0.92
N HIS A 215 8.15 24.19 0.60
CA HIS A 215 8.44 25.59 0.85
C HIS A 215 7.74 26.18 2.08
N GLU A 216 6.87 25.40 2.74
CA GLU A 216 6.11 25.90 3.89
C GLU A 216 6.94 25.82 5.18
N VAL A 217 7.01 26.93 5.90
CA VAL A 217 7.61 26.99 7.24
C VAL A 217 6.50 26.67 8.26
N ASN A 218 6.80 25.83 9.26
CA ASN A 218 5.85 25.40 10.31
C ASN A 218 4.66 24.55 9.82
N ILE A 219 4.86 23.70 8.81
CA ILE A 219 3.88 22.75 8.25
C ILE A 219 3.07 22.02 9.34
N VAL A 220 3.77 21.48 10.35
CA VAL A 220 3.15 20.71 11.44
C VAL A 220 2.14 21.57 12.22
N GLN A 221 2.54 22.78 12.59
CA GLN A 221 1.66 23.68 13.35
C GLN A 221 0.46 24.13 12.51
N HIS A 222 0.69 24.44 11.23
CA HIS A 222 -0.36 24.85 10.31
C HIS A 222 -1.42 23.76 10.18
N HIS A 223 -1.05 22.54 9.79
CA HIS A 223 -2.00 21.45 9.63
C HIS A 223 -2.68 21.04 10.94
N THR A 224 -1.97 21.12 12.08
CA THR A 224 -2.58 20.88 13.39
C THR A 224 -3.69 21.89 13.68
N ASN A 225 -3.48 23.17 13.37
CA ASN A 225 -4.49 24.21 13.57
C ASN A 225 -5.71 24.02 12.64
N VAL A 226 -5.48 23.67 11.36
CA VAL A 226 -6.56 23.41 10.42
C VAL A 226 -7.36 22.16 10.84
N PHE A 227 -6.70 21.09 11.27
CA PHE A 227 -7.37 19.89 11.76
C PHE A 227 -8.22 20.18 13.00
N LYS A 228 -7.70 20.95 13.96
CA LYS A 228 -8.49 21.43 15.12
C LYS A 228 -9.71 22.23 14.68
N ARG A 229 -9.56 23.14 13.71
CA ARG A 229 -10.67 23.91 13.13
C ARG A 229 -11.72 22.97 12.54
N LEU A 230 -11.31 22.00 11.74
CA LEU A 230 -12.21 21.01 11.14
C LEU A 230 -12.99 20.23 12.21
N LEU A 231 -12.29 19.70 13.23
CA LEU A 231 -12.93 18.96 14.33
C LEU A 231 -13.94 19.82 15.09
N LEU A 232 -13.61 21.09 15.37
CA LEU A 232 -14.53 22.02 16.04
C LEU A 232 -15.77 22.28 15.20
N THR A 233 -15.62 22.46 13.88
CA THR A 233 -16.72 22.68 12.95
C THR A 233 -17.62 21.44 12.83
N ILE A 234 -17.04 20.24 12.77
CA ILE A 234 -17.79 18.96 12.79
C ILE A 234 -18.53 18.81 14.12
N ARG A 235 -17.86 19.08 15.25
CA ARG A 235 -18.47 19.02 16.59
C ARG A 235 -19.65 19.98 16.73
N LYS A 236 -19.56 21.17 16.14
CA LYS A 236 -20.66 22.15 16.06
C LYS A 236 -21.73 21.80 15.01
N ARG A 237 -21.62 20.64 14.34
CA ARG A 237 -22.52 20.18 13.25
C ARG A 237 -22.65 21.16 12.08
N GLN A 238 -21.63 21.99 11.85
CA GLN A 238 -21.60 23.00 10.80
C GLN A 238 -21.05 22.40 9.49
N PHE A 239 -21.83 21.53 8.85
CA PHE A 239 -21.37 20.73 7.71
C PHE A 239 -20.87 21.56 6.51
N THR A 240 -21.53 22.67 6.18
CA THR A 240 -21.11 23.54 5.06
C THR A 240 -19.73 24.14 5.30
N GLN A 241 -19.47 24.61 6.52
CA GLN A 241 -18.15 25.14 6.90
C GLN A 241 -17.09 24.03 6.93
N ALA A 242 -17.45 22.81 7.33
CA ALA A 242 -16.52 21.68 7.31
C ALA A 242 -16.11 21.34 5.87
N LEU A 243 -17.07 21.33 4.94
CA LEU A 243 -16.80 21.13 3.50
C LEU A 243 -15.93 22.25 2.92
N GLN A 244 -16.15 23.51 3.33
CA GLN A 244 -15.29 24.63 2.94
C GLN A 244 -13.84 24.42 3.43
N VAL A 245 -13.66 24.07 4.71
CA VAL A 245 -12.32 23.78 5.26
C VAL A 245 -11.63 22.63 4.52
N LEU A 246 -12.36 21.56 4.18
CA LEU A 246 -11.80 20.44 3.40
C LEU A 246 -11.44 20.84 1.96
N GLY A 247 -12.22 21.73 1.35
CA GLY A 247 -11.92 22.29 0.02
C GLY A 247 -10.71 23.22 0.03
N ASP A 248 -10.58 24.01 1.10
CA ASP A 248 -9.45 24.93 1.30
C ASP A 248 -8.17 24.18 1.68
N TYR A 249 -8.26 23.04 2.36
CA TYR A 249 -7.10 22.29 2.86
C TYR A 249 -7.21 20.80 2.49
N PRO A 250 -7.06 20.44 1.21
CA PRO A 250 -7.17 19.05 0.72
C PRO A 250 -6.09 18.14 1.30
N GLU A 251 -4.99 18.69 1.82
CA GLU A 251 -3.91 17.95 2.48
C GLU A 251 -4.44 17.11 3.65
N ILE A 252 -5.49 17.57 4.34
CA ILE A 252 -6.12 16.82 5.43
C ILE A 252 -6.71 15.50 4.92
N LEU A 253 -7.34 15.50 3.75
CA LEU A 253 -7.90 14.28 3.17
C LEU A 253 -6.80 13.26 2.86
N VAL A 254 -5.67 13.73 2.33
CA VAL A 254 -4.48 12.88 2.07
C VAL A 254 -3.95 12.29 3.38
N LEU A 255 -3.80 13.11 4.43
CA LEU A 255 -3.31 12.68 5.74
C LEU A 255 -4.26 11.69 6.42
N CYS A 256 -5.57 11.92 6.37
CA CYS A 256 -6.58 10.99 6.88
C CYS A 256 -6.52 9.64 6.15
N LEU A 257 -6.35 9.65 4.83
CA LEU A 257 -6.23 8.42 4.05
C LEU A 257 -4.92 7.69 4.36
N CYS A 258 -3.80 8.40 4.52
CA CYS A 258 -2.51 7.80 4.90
C CYS A 258 -2.54 7.21 6.32
N PHE A 259 -3.24 7.86 7.25
CA PHE A 259 -3.50 7.32 8.58
C PHE A 259 -4.27 6.00 8.47
N LEU A 260 -5.33 5.96 7.66
CA LEU A 260 -6.11 4.74 7.41
C LEU A 260 -5.23 3.62 6.82
N TRP A 261 -4.38 3.94 5.84
CA TRP A 261 -3.44 2.97 5.27
C TRP A 261 -2.44 2.44 6.29
N THR A 262 -1.93 3.31 7.17
CA THR A 262 -1.03 2.92 8.25
C THR A 262 -1.73 1.98 9.24
N TRP A 263 -2.95 2.29 9.63
CA TRP A 263 -3.76 1.45 10.51
C TRP A 263 -4.05 0.09 9.90
N MET A 264 -4.49 0.06 8.64
CA MET A 264 -4.78 -1.21 7.96
C MET A 264 -3.51 -2.02 7.66
N LEU A 265 -2.37 -1.36 7.47
CA LEU A 265 -1.08 -2.04 7.33
C LEU A 265 -0.66 -2.70 8.65
N LEU A 266 -0.89 -2.04 9.80
CA LEU A 266 -0.67 -2.63 11.11
C LEU A 266 -1.53 -3.89 11.31
N MET A 267 -2.82 -3.80 11.00
CA MET A 267 -3.75 -4.95 11.09
C MET A 267 -3.37 -6.09 10.14
N THR A 268 -2.88 -5.75 8.95
CA THR A 268 -2.29 -6.71 8.01
C THR A 268 -1.06 -7.37 8.61
N GLY A 269 -0.20 -6.59 9.27
CA GLY A 269 1.01 -7.06 9.96
C GLY A 269 0.71 -8.00 11.13
N ILE A 270 -0.44 -7.86 11.80
CA ILE A 270 -0.83 -8.72 12.92
C ILE A 270 -1.29 -10.10 12.43
N TYR A 271 -2.27 -10.17 11.51
CA TYR A 271 -3.01 -11.43 11.31
C TYR A 271 -2.75 -12.14 9.97
N PHE A 272 -2.51 -11.39 8.89
CA PHE A 272 -2.58 -11.95 7.53
C PHE A 272 -1.23 -12.34 6.98
N HIS A 273 -1.11 -13.52 6.36
CA HIS A 273 0.12 -14.04 5.74
C HIS A 273 1.28 -14.30 6.72
N SER A 274 2.24 -15.09 6.24
CA SER A 274 3.54 -15.27 6.89
C SER A 274 4.39 -14.00 6.81
N MET A 275 5.41 -13.87 7.67
CA MET A 275 6.31 -12.72 7.65
C MET A 275 7.03 -12.59 6.30
N SER A 276 7.47 -13.69 5.71
CA SER A 276 8.13 -13.67 4.40
C SER A 276 7.22 -13.10 3.32
N GLU A 277 5.95 -13.53 3.26
CA GLU A 277 4.96 -13.05 2.28
C GLU A 277 4.66 -11.55 2.45
N LYS A 278 4.61 -11.06 3.71
CA LYS A 278 4.50 -9.63 4.01
C LYS A 278 5.70 -8.85 3.47
N LEU A 279 6.93 -9.33 3.75
CA LEU A 279 8.16 -8.71 3.28
C LEU A 279 8.29 -8.70 1.75
N PHE A 280 7.82 -9.76 1.08
CA PHE A 280 7.77 -9.78 -0.39
C PHE A 280 6.78 -8.76 -0.94
N GLY A 281 5.59 -8.63 -0.35
CA GLY A 281 4.65 -7.56 -0.71
C GLY A 281 5.26 -6.16 -0.57
N LEU A 282 6.02 -5.92 0.51
CA LEU A 282 6.74 -4.68 0.74
C LEU A 282 7.88 -4.47 -0.27
N PHE A 283 8.64 -5.52 -0.60
CA PHE A 283 9.70 -5.46 -1.59
C PHE A 283 9.18 -4.97 -2.96
N TRP A 284 8.08 -5.54 -3.45
CA TRP A 284 7.48 -5.13 -4.73
C TRP A 284 6.93 -3.69 -4.68
N SER A 285 6.48 -3.22 -3.51
CA SER A 285 6.11 -1.82 -3.31
C SER A 285 7.31 -0.91 -3.47
N TYR A 286 8.41 -1.20 -2.78
CA TYR A 286 9.64 -0.43 -2.89
C TYR A 286 10.25 -0.48 -4.29
N LEU A 287 10.23 -1.62 -4.98
CA LEU A 287 10.74 -1.72 -6.34
C LEU A 287 10.05 -0.71 -7.28
N GLY A 288 8.73 -0.57 -7.19
CA GLY A 288 7.98 0.44 -7.95
C GLY A 288 8.37 1.87 -7.59
N ILE A 289 8.47 2.17 -6.29
CA ILE A 289 8.87 3.51 -5.81
C ILE A 289 10.30 3.85 -6.24
N MET A 290 11.25 2.94 -6.06
CA MET A 290 12.66 3.13 -6.44
C MET A 290 12.78 3.42 -7.94
N THR A 291 12.04 2.67 -8.77
CA THR A 291 12.03 2.84 -10.23
C THR A 291 11.49 4.20 -10.64
N VAL A 292 10.39 4.67 -10.02
CA VAL A 292 9.71 5.90 -10.45
C VAL A 292 10.31 7.17 -9.84
N TYR A 293 10.71 7.13 -8.57
CA TYR A 293 11.12 8.32 -7.82
C TYR A 293 12.63 8.50 -7.70
N ILE A 294 13.39 7.40 -7.70
CA ILE A 294 14.80 7.41 -7.31
C ILE A 294 15.71 7.15 -8.51
N ALA A 295 15.43 6.14 -9.34
CA ALA A 295 16.23 5.83 -10.53
C ALA A 295 16.41 7.04 -11.48
N PRO A 296 15.39 7.87 -11.79
CA PRO A 296 15.56 9.04 -12.64
C PRO A 296 16.51 10.10 -12.05
N ARG A 297 16.73 10.10 -10.73
CA ARG A 297 17.67 11.02 -10.08
C ARG A 297 19.11 10.66 -10.42
N PHE A 298 19.42 9.38 -10.65
CA PHE A 298 20.76 8.93 -11.04
C PHE A 298 21.03 9.10 -12.54
N MET A 299 19.98 9.12 -13.36
CA MET A 299 20.08 9.31 -14.80
C MET A 299 20.27 10.77 -15.23
N LYS A 300 19.93 11.74 -14.37
CA LYS A 300 20.31 13.14 -14.58
C LYS A 300 21.83 13.28 -14.40
N LYS A 301 22.56 13.23 -15.52
CA LYS A 301 23.94 13.75 -15.59
C LYS A 301 23.90 15.21 -15.17
N GLU A 302 24.81 15.61 -14.29
CA GLU A 302 25.11 17.02 -14.02
C GLU A 302 25.57 17.63 -15.34
N SER A 303 24.68 18.41 -15.96
CA SER A 303 24.98 19.28 -17.10
C SER A 303 25.19 20.70 -16.60
#